data_AF-A0A538QLK6-F1
#
_entry.id   AF-A0A538QLK6-F1
#
_cell.length_a   1.000
_cell.length_b   1.000
_cell.length_c   1.000
_cell.angle_alpha   90.00
_cell.angle_beta   90.00
_cell.angle_gamma   90.00
#
_symmetry.space_group_name_H-M   'P 1'
#
loop_
_entity.id
_entity.type
_entity.pdbx_description
1 polymer ?
#
loop_
_entity_poly.entity_id
_entity_poly.type
_entity_poly.pdbx_seq_one_letter_code
_entity_poly.pdbx_strand_id
1 'polypeptide(L)'
;MDLNRTIRRLYGFGGYAVGGIATPYLLLWAGDVAVPVTINRPIGATVRSPVVALAIDLALVAAFGLQHSLMARPAWKRWLGRRLPPSLERSTYVIAASLVLAGAMAAWQPVGGVVWQLGGVWAGAMTAGYVVRDETDSGPDQLRITGPYRFVRHPLMTGLLLVFWCTPHMTGSQLVFALAMTGYVVVGTLHEERALLRRFGDAYAAYARLVPMVTPAVIPVLTRYRARRRPAPPLVVRRPEIDYTPYGPPVWYADNVVATALMTAYSALFPTLERLMADELRQTQPDLRDPELARAVRDFVGQEAMHAHEHARSLAALTGLGFRVEPLARWFETATRWVLRPLIRHVARPTCAAAGSIAIFAGVEHWTATMSEVVLGQRYPDVYNPIAALYYWHAAEELEHKSVVADVLAHLGLSYPVRIAMFAFGTLAFGLLSVVGTLVILLQIPRLQGRGALGWLVYPVRVVWDGIVFGLVREKMTWHVLWGTLRYLMPFYHPDGVRRGHGGRTDTDWTSGLERAVAAGAAPRPLRRADA
;
A
#
# COMPACT_ATOMS: atom_id res chain seq x y z
N MET A 1 9.22 16.94 -47.13
CA MET A 1 9.27 17.18 -45.67
C MET A 1 8.51 18.48 -45.41
N ASP A 2 7.46 18.47 -44.60
CA ASP A 2 6.60 19.65 -44.37
C ASP A 2 7.33 20.67 -43.46
N LEU A 3 7.80 21.78 -44.05
CA LEU A 3 8.63 22.80 -43.41
C LEU A 3 8.00 23.33 -42.11
N ASN A 4 6.67 23.47 -42.08
CA ASN A 4 5.93 23.91 -40.89
C ASN A 4 5.96 22.90 -39.74
N ARG A 5 5.98 21.59 -40.05
CA ARG A 5 6.07 20.53 -39.04
C ARG A 5 7.48 20.47 -38.43
N THR A 6 8.51 20.68 -39.25
CA THR A 6 9.90 20.71 -38.79
C THR A 6 10.18 21.92 -37.90
N ILE A 7 9.73 23.12 -38.28
CA ILE A 7 9.88 24.34 -37.47
C ILE A 7 9.22 24.19 -36.09
N ARG A 8 8.00 23.62 -36.03
CA ARG A 8 7.29 23.38 -34.75
C ARG A 8 8.04 22.41 -33.84
N ARG A 9 8.66 21.37 -34.40
CA ARG A 9 9.46 20.39 -33.64
C ARG A 9 10.75 21.01 -33.11
N LEU A 10 11.45 21.79 -33.94
CA LEU A 10 12.66 22.51 -33.54
C LEU A 10 12.37 23.54 -32.44
N TYR A 11 11.27 24.30 -32.56
CA TYR A 11 10.82 25.22 -31.51
C TYR A 11 10.49 24.48 -30.21
N GLY A 12 9.79 23.34 -30.32
CA GLY A 12 9.45 22.49 -29.20
C GLY A 12 10.69 22.02 -28.44
N PHE A 13 11.62 21.39 -29.18
CA PHE A 13 12.89 20.88 -28.66
C PHE A 13 13.74 22.00 -28.05
N GLY A 14 13.90 23.13 -28.76
CA GLY A 14 14.63 24.29 -28.28
C GLY A 14 14.06 24.82 -26.96
N GLY A 15 12.73 24.91 -26.84
CA GLY A 15 12.09 25.36 -25.61
C GLY A 15 12.36 24.45 -24.41
N TYR A 16 12.30 23.12 -24.59
CA TYR A 16 12.66 22.19 -23.52
C TYR A 16 14.15 22.20 -23.20
N ALA A 17 15.03 22.38 -24.19
CA ALA A 17 16.46 22.52 -23.96
C ALA A 17 16.77 23.76 -23.12
N VAL A 18 16.13 24.90 -23.41
CA VAL A 18 16.26 26.14 -22.61
C VAL A 18 15.78 25.90 -21.16
N GLY A 19 14.61 25.29 -20.96
CA GLY A 19 14.11 25.00 -19.61
C GLY A 19 14.98 24.00 -18.84
N GLY A 20 15.48 22.99 -19.55
CA GLY A 20 16.38 21.96 -19.03
C GLY A 20 17.76 22.49 -18.62
N ILE A 21 18.21 23.60 -19.20
CA ILE A 21 19.44 24.31 -18.80
C ILE A 21 19.15 25.33 -17.69
N ALA A 22 18.07 26.11 -17.82
CA ALA A 22 17.76 27.20 -16.91
C ALA A 22 17.49 26.72 -15.47
N THR A 23 16.83 25.57 -15.31
CA THR A 23 16.47 25.04 -13.98
C THR A 23 17.71 24.56 -13.20
N PRO A 24 18.59 23.69 -13.74
CA PRO A 24 19.85 23.35 -13.08
C PRO A 24 20.76 24.56 -12.87
N TYR A 25 20.81 25.49 -13.83
CA TYR A 25 21.59 26.72 -13.69
C TYR A 25 21.12 27.56 -12.49
N LEU A 26 19.81 27.71 -12.28
CA LEU A 26 19.26 28.40 -11.11
C LEU A 26 19.75 27.78 -9.80
N LEU A 27 19.78 26.44 -9.71
CA LEU A 27 20.23 25.74 -8.50
C LEU A 27 21.73 25.99 -8.25
N LEU A 28 22.55 25.92 -9.30
CA LEU A 28 23.99 26.21 -9.23
C LEU A 28 24.27 27.69 -8.90
N TRP A 29 23.50 28.60 -9.49
CA TRP A 29 23.54 30.04 -9.24
C TRP A 29 23.19 30.38 -7.79
N ALA A 30 22.14 29.78 -7.24
CA ALA A 30 21.69 29.98 -5.86
C ALA A 30 22.66 29.35 -4.85
N GLY A 31 23.27 28.21 -5.21
CA GLY A 31 24.30 27.55 -4.42
C GLY A 31 25.67 28.25 -4.45
N ASP A 32 25.87 29.24 -5.34
CA ASP A 32 27.17 29.88 -5.61
C ASP A 32 28.26 28.90 -6.08
N VAL A 33 27.89 27.91 -6.91
CA VAL A 33 28.77 26.81 -7.32
C VAL A 33 28.84 26.68 -8.85
N ALA A 34 30.05 26.49 -9.38
CA ALA A 34 30.33 25.99 -10.74
C ALA A 34 29.77 26.79 -11.94
N VAL A 35 29.23 27.99 -11.74
CA VAL A 35 28.75 28.88 -12.81
C VAL A 35 29.38 30.28 -12.71
N PRO A 36 29.56 30.99 -13.85
CA PRO A 36 30.30 32.25 -13.89
C PRO A 36 29.54 33.43 -13.27
N VAL A 37 28.21 33.38 -13.28
CA VAL A 37 27.33 34.36 -12.63
C VAL A 37 26.62 33.62 -11.52
N THR A 38 26.70 34.15 -10.30
CA THR A 38 26.05 33.56 -9.11
C THR A 38 25.29 34.60 -8.31
N ILE A 39 24.53 34.15 -7.32
CA ILE A 39 23.80 35.03 -6.41
C ILE A 39 24.70 36.01 -5.63
N ASN A 40 25.98 35.66 -5.45
CA ASN A 40 26.99 36.54 -4.82
C ASN A 40 27.89 37.26 -5.83
N ARG A 41 27.87 36.85 -7.11
CA ARG A 41 28.69 37.42 -8.20
C ARG A 41 27.84 37.72 -9.44
N PRO A 42 26.91 38.69 -9.38
CA PRO A 42 26.07 39.06 -10.51
C PRO A 42 26.81 39.94 -11.53
N ILE A 43 26.26 40.02 -12.75
CA ILE A 43 26.80 40.87 -13.82
C ILE A 43 26.62 42.34 -13.43
N GLY A 44 27.71 43.13 -13.44
CA GLY A 44 27.64 44.57 -13.15
C GLY A 44 27.39 44.91 -11.68
N ALA A 45 27.85 44.05 -10.75
CA ALA A 45 27.74 44.29 -9.31
C ALA A 45 28.25 45.69 -8.92
N THR A 46 27.33 46.53 -8.44
CA THR A 46 27.62 47.85 -7.86
C THR A 46 27.32 47.79 -6.38
N VAL A 47 28.16 48.39 -5.54
CA VAL A 47 27.92 48.44 -4.09
C VAL A 47 26.71 49.35 -3.83
N ARG A 48 25.55 48.74 -3.63
CA ARG A 48 24.31 49.42 -3.24
C ARG A 48 24.11 49.29 -1.74
N SER A 49 23.29 50.16 -1.15
CA SER A 49 22.86 49.95 0.24
C SER A 49 22.05 48.65 0.34
N PRO A 50 22.14 47.90 1.46
CA PRO A 50 21.40 46.64 1.64
C PRO A 50 19.88 46.78 1.45
N VAL A 51 19.32 47.94 1.81
CA VAL A 51 17.90 48.24 1.65
C VAL A 51 17.50 48.34 0.17
N VAL A 52 18.33 49.00 -0.65
CA VAL A 52 18.07 49.14 -2.09
C VAL A 52 18.26 47.79 -2.79
N ALA A 53 19.28 47.01 -2.40
CA ALA A 53 19.48 45.65 -2.92
C ALA A 53 18.26 44.76 -2.62
N LEU A 54 17.80 44.73 -1.36
CA LEU A 54 16.62 43.98 -0.95
C LEU A 54 15.36 44.37 -1.73
N ALA A 55 15.12 45.68 -1.92
CA ALA A 55 13.96 46.15 -2.66
C ALA A 55 13.98 45.69 -4.13
N ILE A 56 15.15 45.74 -4.78
CA ILE A 56 15.33 45.27 -6.16
C ILE A 56 15.10 43.77 -6.23
N ASP A 57 15.73 42.98 -5.36
CA ASP A 57 15.64 41.52 -5.40
C ASP A 57 14.23 41.01 -5.14
N LEU A 58 13.52 41.61 -4.17
CA LEU A 58 12.11 41.31 -3.92
C LEU A 58 11.23 41.65 -5.14
N ALA A 59 11.50 42.77 -5.82
CA ALA A 59 10.80 43.14 -7.05
C ALA A 59 11.10 42.16 -8.20
N LEU A 60 12.34 41.67 -8.33
CA LEU A 60 12.71 40.66 -9.33
C LEU A 60 11.99 39.32 -9.08
N VAL A 61 11.96 38.84 -7.84
CA VAL A 61 11.21 37.63 -7.47
C VAL A 61 9.71 37.83 -7.72
N ALA A 62 9.15 38.99 -7.35
CA ALA A 62 7.74 39.30 -7.60
C ALA A 62 7.43 39.37 -9.10
N ALA A 63 8.30 39.96 -9.92
CA ALA A 63 8.14 40.05 -11.37
C ALA A 63 8.16 38.66 -12.03
N PHE A 64 9.12 37.81 -11.65
CA PHE A 64 9.16 36.42 -12.10
C PHE A 64 7.90 35.66 -11.66
N GLY A 65 7.55 35.75 -10.37
CA GLY A 65 6.37 35.07 -9.82
C GLY A 65 5.07 35.51 -10.48
N LEU A 66 4.92 36.81 -10.77
CA LEU A 66 3.77 37.38 -11.47
C LEU A 66 3.69 36.85 -12.91
N GLN A 67 4.78 36.94 -13.68
CA GLN A 67 4.81 36.45 -15.06
C GLN A 67 4.51 34.95 -15.12
N HIS A 68 5.23 34.13 -14.34
CA HIS A 68 5.07 32.68 -14.30
C HIS A 68 3.63 32.29 -13.90
N SER A 69 3.10 32.91 -12.83
CA SER A 69 1.75 32.61 -12.33
C SER A 69 0.65 33.08 -13.27
N LEU A 70 0.79 34.24 -13.93
CA LEU A 70 -0.17 34.73 -14.90
C LEU A 70 -0.26 33.81 -16.10
N MET A 71 0.88 33.37 -16.63
CA MET A 71 0.91 32.47 -17.79
C MET A 71 0.33 31.08 -17.49
N ALA A 72 0.36 30.66 -16.22
CA ALA A 72 -0.26 29.42 -15.79
C ALA A 72 -1.81 29.51 -15.69
N ARG A 73 -2.40 30.72 -15.70
CA ARG A 73 -3.86 30.90 -15.55
C ARG A 73 -4.63 30.44 -16.79
N PRO A 74 -5.81 29.80 -16.64
CA PRO A 74 -6.64 29.37 -17.77
C PRO A 74 -7.02 30.51 -18.73
N ALA A 75 -7.22 31.72 -18.22
CA ALA A 75 -7.53 32.89 -19.04
C ALA A 75 -6.37 33.24 -19.99
N TRP A 76 -5.13 33.18 -19.49
CA TRP A 76 -3.94 33.42 -20.30
C TRP A 76 -3.73 32.31 -21.33
N LYS A 77 -3.88 31.04 -20.91
CA LYS A 77 -3.79 29.89 -21.83
C LYS A 77 -4.80 29.99 -22.98
N ARG A 78 -6.05 30.38 -22.69
CA ARG A 78 -7.07 30.64 -23.73
C ARG A 78 -6.69 31.80 -24.65
N TRP A 79 -6.11 32.87 -24.11
CA TRP A 79 -5.66 34.01 -24.90
C TRP A 79 -4.48 33.64 -25.81
N LEU A 80 -3.55 32.81 -25.32
CA LEU A 80 -2.39 32.34 -26.07
C LEU A 80 -2.79 31.32 -27.16
N GLY A 81 -3.70 30.39 -26.83
CA GLY A 81 -4.22 29.40 -27.79
C GLY A 81 -5.02 29.99 -28.95
N ARG A 82 -5.47 31.26 -28.86
CA ARG A 82 -6.04 32.01 -29.99
C ARG A 82 -4.97 32.53 -30.96
N ARG A 83 -3.70 32.61 -30.54
CA ARG A 83 -2.58 33.18 -31.33
C ARG A 83 -1.53 32.15 -31.72
N LEU A 84 -1.39 31.08 -30.95
CA LEU A 84 -0.39 30.04 -31.17
C LEU A 84 -1.05 28.66 -31.30
N PRO A 85 -0.50 27.77 -32.15
CA PRO A 85 -0.90 26.37 -32.18
C PRO A 85 -0.78 25.72 -30.79
N PRO A 86 -1.73 24.86 -30.38
CA PRO A 86 -1.69 24.17 -29.08
C PRO A 86 -0.38 23.41 -28.81
N SER A 87 0.25 22.88 -29.87
CA SER A 87 1.53 22.18 -29.78
C SER A 87 2.70 23.04 -29.31
N LEU A 88 2.60 24.37 -29.42
CA LEU A 88 3.67 25.31 -29.04
C LEU A 88 3.44 25.97 -27.67
N GLU A 89 2.22 25.88 -27.12
CA GLU A 89 1.83 26.56 -25.87
C GLU A 89 2.83 26.30 -24.74
N ARG A 90 3.16 25.02 -24.49
CA ARG A 90 4.06 24.63 -23.40
C ARG A 90 5.48 25.12 -23.62
N SER A 91 5.99 25.04 -24.85
CA SER A 91 7.36 25.48 -25.16
C SER A 91 7.48 27.00 -25.09
N THR A 92 6.48 27.76 -25.54
CA THR A 92 6.43 29.22 -25.39
C THR A 92 6.39 29.62 -23.92
N TYR A 93 5.61 28.93 -23.10
CA TYR A 93 5.60 29.12 -21.65
C TYR A 93 6.99 28.92 -21.05
N VAL A 94 7.64 27.80 -21.36
CA VAL A 94 8.96 27.45 -20.82
C VAL A 94 10.00 28.50 -21.21
N ILE A 95 10.07 28.88 -22.49
CA ILE A 95 11.02 29.89 -22.99
C ILE A 95 10.80 31.24 -22.29
N ALA A 96 9.57 31.71 -22.21
CA ALA A 96 9.26 33.00 -21.59
C ALA A 96 9.65 33.02 -20.10
N ALA A 97 9.30 31.96 -19.35
CA ALA A 97 9.67 31.82 -17.96
C ALA A 97 11.20 31.76 -17.77
N SER A 98 11.91 31.02 -18.63
CA SER A 98 13.37 30.93 -18.57
C SER A 98 14.07 32.24 -18.90
N LEU A 99 13.55 33.05 -19.82
CA LEU A 99 14.12 34.37 -20.14
C LEU A 99 13.96 35.36 -18.98
N VAL A 100 12.77 35.40 -18.37
CA VAL A 100 12.53 36.26 -17.19
C VAL A 100 13.39 35.80 -16.02
N LEU A 101 13.54 34.48 -15.82
CA LEU A 101 14.43 33.92 -14.80
C LEU A 101 15.89 34.31 -15.05
N ALA A 102 16.38 34.19 -16.27
CA ALA A 102 17.74 34.59 -16.64
C ALA A 102 17.97 36.09 -16.40
N GLY A 103 17.00 36.93 -16.77
CA GLY A 103 17.05 38.37 -16.49
C GLY A 103 17.09 38.67 -14.99
N ALA A 104 16.28 37.98 -14.18
CA ALA A 104 16.28 38.13 -12.73
C ALA A 104 17.62 37.71 -12.09
N MET A 105 18.20 36.58 -12.52
CA MET A 105 19.52 36.13 -12.04
C MET A 105 20.64 37.10 -12.42
N ALA A 106 20.57 37.69 -13.62
CA ALA A 106 21.55 38.67 -14.08
C ALA A 106 21.43 40.02 -13.36
N ALA A 107 20.21 40.44 -13.03
CA ALA A 107 19.92 41.73 -12.37
C ALA A 107 19.98 41.67 -10.84
N TRP A 108 20.23 40.50 -10.25
CA TRP A 108 20.28 40.29 -8.80
C TRP A 108 21.32 41.20 -8.13
N GLN A 109 21.02 41.70 -6.93
CA GLN A 109 21.90 42.58 -6.17
C GLN A 109 22.53 41.84 -4.97
N PRO A 110 23.87 41.85 -4.81
CA PRO A 110 24.49 41.21 -3.66
C PRO A 110 24.18 41.99 -2.37
N VAL A 111 23.65 41.30 -1.36
CA VAL A 111 23.41 41.87 -0.02
C VAL A 111 24.65 41.74 0.87
N GLY A 112 25.51 40.75 0.59
CA GLY A 112 26.74 40.50 1.33
C GLY A 112 26.52 39.87 2.72
N GLY A 113 27.60 39.75 3.49
CA GLY A 113 27.60 39.14 4.82
C GLY A 113 27.49 37.61 4.81
N VAL A 114 28.06 36.96 5.83
CA VAL A 114 27.95 35.51 6.06
C VAL A 114 27.00 35.30 7.25
N VAL A 115 25.95 34.52 7.04
CA VAL A 115 25.00 34.10 8.08
C VAL A 115 25.51 32.82 8.75
N TRP A 116 25.90 31.82 7.94
CA TRP A 116 26.60 30.62 8.43
C TRP A 116 27.51 30.01 7.36
N GLN A 117 28.49 29.24 7.85
CA GLN A 117 29.41 28.45 7.05
C GLN A 117 29.70 27.13 7.77
N LEU A 118 29.35 26.01 7.15
CA LEU A 118 29.55 24.66 7.67
C LEU A 118 30.71 23.97 6.93
N GLY A 119 31.56 23.24 7.67
CA GLY A 119 32.67 22.46 7.12
C GLY A 119 32.50 20.93 7.28
N GLY A 120 33.32 20.16 6.57
CA GLY A 120 33.43 18.71 6.74
C GLY A 120 32.27 17.89 6.16
N VAL A 121 31.98 16.73 6.77
CA VAL A 121 31.00 15.75 6.27
C VAL A 121 29.57 16.32 6.15
N TRP A 122 29.24 17.32 6.96
CA TRP A 122 27.95 18.00 6.95
C TRP A 122 27.75 18.87 5.70
N ALA A 123 28.83 19.47 5.19
CA ALA A 123 28.80 20.21 3.92
C ALA A 123 28.62 19.26 2.72
N GLY A 124 29.27 18.08 2.77
CA GLY A 124 29.11 17.02 1.76
C GLY A 124 27.69 16.44 1.73
N ALA A 125 27.09 16.17 2.89
CA ALA A 125 25.73 15.64 3.00
C ALA A 125 24.67 16.63 2.47
N MET A 126 24.82 17.93 2.72
CA MET A 126 23.94 18.98 2.17
C MET A 126 24.10 19.18 0.66
N THR A 127 25.29 18.93 0.12
CA THR A 127 25.57 19.02 -1.33
C THR A 127 25.15 17.76 -2.11
N ALA A 128 24.92 16.63 -1.45
CA ALA A 128 24.53 15.37 -2.11
C ALA A 128 23.03 15.30 -2.49
N GLY A 129 22.19 16.23 -2.02
CA GLY A 129 20.74 16.24 -2.22
C GLY A 129 20.24 16.60 -3.63
N TYR A 130 21.12 16.84 -4.61
CA TYR A 130 20.79 17.45 -5.90
C TYR A 130 20.30 16.49 -7.01
N VAL A 131 19.83 15.29 -6.69
CA VAL A 131 19.28 14.38 -7.71
C VAL A 131 17.95 13.79 -7.24
N VAL A 132 16.85 14.43 -7.64
CA VAL A 132 15.54 13.79 -7.71
C VAL A 132 15.06 13.89 -9.15
N ARG A 133 15.15 12.76 -9.86
CA ARG A 133 14.51 12.57 -11.15
C ARG A 133 13.14 11.98 -10.87
N ASP A 134 12.08 12.72 -11.18
CA ASP A 134 10.73 12.15 -11.22
C ASP A 134 10.31 12.02 -12.69
N GLU A 135 10.40 10.80 -13.20
CA GLU A 135 9.72 10.36 -14.42
C GLU A 135 8.54 9.49 -13.98
N THR A 136 7.36 10.09 -13.79
CA THR A 136 6.11 9.37 -14.05
C THR A 136 5.06 10.31 -14.64
N ASP A 137 4.78 10.12 -15.93
CA ASP A 137 3.65 10.72 -16.63
C ASP A 137 2.34 10.28 -15.95
N SER A 138 1.47 11.22 -15.62
CA SER A 138 0.23 10.98 -14.88
C SER A 138 -0.96 11.35 -15.74
N GLY A 139 -1.85 10.39 -15.99
CA GLY A 139 -3.15 10.65 -16.63
C GLY A 139 -3.98 11.64 -15.79
N PRO A 140 -4.83 12.46 -16.43
CA PRO A 140 -5.38 13.65 -15.80
C PRO A 140 -6.26 13.42 -14.55
N ASP A 141 -6.91 12.27 -14.34
CA ASP A 141 -8.12 12.21 -13.51
C ASP A 141 -8.05 11.45 -12.16
N GLN A 142 -6.87 11.11 -11.63
CA GLN A 142 -6.77 10.37 -10.35
C GLN A 142 -5.96 11.10 -9.28
N LEU A 143 -6.49 11.16 -8.05
CA LEU A 143 -5.78 11.67 -6.88
C LEU A 143 -4.78 10.63 -6.38
N ARG A 144 -3.48 10.91 -6.53
CA ARG A 144 -2.40 10.02 -6.08
C ARG A 144 -1.93 10.38 -4.67
N ILE A 145 -2.00 9.42 -3.75
CA ILE A 145 -1.58 9.56 -2.34
C ILE A 145 -0.50 8.54 -1.94
N THR A 146 0.15 7.92 -2.93
CA THR A 146 1.17 6.88 -2.76
C THR A 146 2.58 7.45 -2.93
N GLY A 147 3.61 6.72 -2.48
CA GLY A 147 5.00 7.19 -2.57
C GLY A 147 5.28 8.33 -1.59
N PRO A 148 6.01 9.41 -1.97
CA PRO A 148 6.34 10.51 -1.07
C PRO A 148 5.11 11.30 -0.60
N TYR A 149 4.04 11.30 -1.40
CA TYR A 149 2.75 11.93 -1.10
C TYR A 149 2.06 11.40 0.17
N ARG A 150 2.50 10.25 0.71
CA ARG A 150 1.98 9.75 2.00
C ARG A 150 2.53 10.48 3.22
N PHE A 151 3.64 11.18 3.07
CA PHE A 151 4.34 11.87 4.17
C PHE A 151 4.19 13.39 4.08
N VAL A 152 4.06 13.92 2.86
CA VAL A 152 3.91 15.34 2.59
C VAL A 152 3.10 15.54 1.32
N ARG A 153 2.18 16.52 1.30
CA ARG A 153 1.28 16.69 0.15
C ARG A 153 1.96 17.25 -1.08
N HIS A 154 3.01 18.03 -0.87
CA HIS A 154 3.75 18.74 -1.92
C HIS A 154 5.25 18.40 -1.87
N PRO A 155 5.65 17.15 -2.13
CA PRO A 155 7.03 16.69 -1.97
C PRO A 155 8.03 17.46 -2.84
N LEU A 156 7.61 17.91 -4.03
CA LEU A 156 8.43 18.77 -4.88
C LEU A 156 8.69 20.14 -4.21
N MET A 157 7.66 20.75 -3.63
CA MET A 157 7.78 22.03 -2.92
C MET A 157 8.65 21.89 -1.68
N THR A 158 8.49 20.79 -0.93
CA THR A 158 9.38 20.43 0.17
C THR A 158 10.83 20.31 -0.27
N GLY A 159 11.08 19.60 -1.38
CA GLY A 159 12.41 19.46 -1.96
C GLY A 159 13.03 20.80 -2.34
N LEU A 160 12.27 21.68 -2.99
CA LEU A 160 12.73 23.04 -3.34
C LEU A 160 13.10 23.86 -2.11
N LEU A 161 12.29 23.82 -1.04
CA LEU A 161 12.61 24.55 0.20
C LEU A 161 13.85 23.97 0.88
N LEU A 162 14.01 22.65 0.90
CA LEU A 162 15.23 22.03 1.42
C LEU A 162 16.46 22.50 0.64
N VAL A 163 16.38 22.59 -0.69
CA VAL A 163 17.49 23.10 -1.51
C VAL A 163 17.84 24.55 -1.17
N PHE A 164 16.84 25.42 -0.98
CA PHE A 164 17.10 26.84 -0.67
C PHE A 164 17.67 27.04 0.73
N TRP A 165 17.28 26.23 1.71
CA TRP A 165 17.66 26.41 3.11
C TRP A 165 18.86 25.56 3.54
N CYS A 166 19.12 24.43 2.88
CA CYS A 166 20.21 23.51 3.23
C CYS A 166 21.46 23.75 2.36
N THR A 167 21.87 25.02 2.23
CA THR A 167 23.18 25.35 1.65
C THR A 167 24.25 25.37 2.75
N PRO A 168 25.44 24.78 2.53
CA PRO A 168 26.52 24.75 3.53
C PRO A 168 27.13 26.13 3.79
N HIS A 169 26.99 27.06 2.85
CA HIS A 169 27.37 28.46 2.98
C HIS A 169 26.15 29.33 2.69
N MET A 170 25.75 30.16 3.66
CA MET A 170 24.60 31.04 3.56
C MET A 170 25.03 32.49 3.73
N THR A 171 24.89 33.27 2.67
CA THR A 171 25.08 34.73 2.66
C THR A 171 23.76 35.48 2.87
N GLY A 172 23.84 36.80 3.09
CA GLY A 172 22.65 37.64 3.11
C GLY A 172 21.83 37.54 1.81
N SER A 173 22.50 37.42 0.65
CA SER A 173 21.83 37.25 -0.65
C SER A 173 21.05 35.93 -0.72
N GLN A 174 21.66 34.83 -0.27
CA GLN A 174 21.00 33.52 -0.23
C GLN A 174 19.84 33.48 0.77
N LEU A 175 19.98 34.16 1.92
CA LEU A 175 18.90 34.27 2.90
C LEU A 175 17.69 35.03 2.34
N VAL A 176 17.94 36.17 1.68
CA VAL A 176 16.88 36.97 1.03
C VAL A 176 16.19 36.15 -0.05
N PHE A 177 16.94 35.46 -0.91
CA PHE A 177 16.40 34.57 -1.92
C PHE A 177 15.57 33.43 -1.31
N ALA A 178 16.09 32.75 -0.29
CA ALA A 178 15.40 31.65 0.38
C ALA A 178 14.09 32.11 1.02
N LEU A 179 14.07 33.27 1.70
CA LEU A 179 12.86 33.85 2.28
C LEU A 179 11.83 34.23 1.21
N ALA A 180 12.26 34.94 0.16
CA ALA A 180 11.38 35.38 -0.91
C ALA A 180 10.78 34.20 -1.68
N MET A 181 11.60 33.20 -2.02
CA MET A 181 11.16 31.98 -2.68
C MET A 181 10.29 31.10 -1.77
N THR A 182 10.53 31.08 -0.45
CA THR A 182 9.64 30.43 0.50
C THR A 182 8.24 31.05 0.47
N GLY A 183 8.17 32.38 0.48
CA GLY A 183 6.90 33.10 0.33
C GLY A 183 6.18 32.75 -0.97
N TYR A 184 6.91 32.76 -2.11
CA TYR A 184 6.37 32.39 -3.41
C TYR A 184 5.85 30.94 -3.45
N VAL A 185 6.63 29.97 -2.97
CA VAL A 185 6.26 28.55 -2.90
C VAL A 185 5.02 28.35 -2.02
N VAL A 186 4.96 28.99 -0.84
CA VAL A 186 3.79 28.88 0.05
C VAL A 186 2.55 29.44 -0.62
N VAL A 187 2.61 30.63 -1.23
CA VAL A 187 1.47 31.22 -1.94
C VAL A 187 1.03 30.35 -3.10
N GLY A 188 1.97 29.83 -3.90
CA GLY A 188 1.68 28.89 -5.00
C GLY A 188 0.99 27.61 -4.51
N THR A 189 1.53 27.01 -3.45
CA THR A 189 1.00 25.79 -2.83
C THR A 189 -0.41 26.01 -2.27
N LEU A 190 -0.69 27.15 -1.63
CA LEU A 190 -2.04 27.48 -1.15
C LEU A 190 -3.05 27.63 -2.30
N HIS A 191 -2.63 28.16 -3.45
CA HIS A 191 -3.48 28.22 -4.64
C HIS A 191 -3.75 26.83 -5.22
N GLU A 192 -2.73 25.98 -5.25
CA GLU A 192 -2.80 24.60 -5.67
C GLU A 192 -3.74 23.79 -4.76
N GLU A 193 -3.63 23.89 -3.44
CA GLU A 193 -4.53 23.28 -2.46
C GLU A 193 -6.00 23.65 -2.72
N ARG A 194 -6.28 24.94 -2.97
CA ARG A 194 -7.64 25.39 -3.32
C ARG A 194 -8.11 24.80 -4.66
N ALA A 195 -7.22 24.64 -5.63
CA ALA A 195 -7.55 24.03 -6.92
C ALA A 195 -7.82 22.52 -6.77
N LEU A 196 -7.01 21.82 -5.98
CA LEU A 196 -7.15 20.41 -5.67
C LEU A 196 -8.42 20.15 -4.84
N LEU A 197 -8.75 21.01 -3.88
CA LEU A 197 -10.03 20.99 -3.16
C LEU A 197 -11.21 21.17 -4.10
N ARG A 198 -11.17 22.16 -5.01
CA ARG A 198 -12.24 22.35 -6.02
C ARG A 198 -12.38 21.15 -6.95
N ARG A 199 -11.28 20.46 -7.26
CA ARG A 199 -11.24 19.35 -8.22
C ARG A 199 -11.68 18.03 -7.60
N PHE A 200 -11.21 17.72 -6.39
CA PHE A 200 -11.34 16.40 -5.75
C PHE A 200 -12.24 16.42 -4.51
N GLY A 201 -12.73 17.60 -4.09
CA GLY A 201 -13.70 17.77 -3.01
C GLY A 201 -13.27 17.10 -1.70
N ASP A 202 -14.20 16.33 -1.13
CA ASP A 202 -14.02 15.66 0.16
C ASP A 202 -12.86 14.67 0.18
N ALA A 203 -12.49 14.08 -0.97
CA ALA A 203 -11.36 13.16 -1.06
C ALA A 203 -10.04 13.88 -0.74
N TYR A 204 -9.84 15.08 -1.30
CA TYR A 204 -8.67 15.88 -0.99
C TYR A 204 -8.76 16.53 0.39
N ALA A 205 -9.95 16.96 0.83
CA ALA A 205 -10.13 17.48 2.19
C ALA A 205 -9.80 16.42 3.27
N ALA A 206 -10.15 15.15 3.03
CA ALA A 206 -9.75 14.04 3.89
C ALA A 206 -8.24 13.84 3.91
N TYR A 207 -7.60 13.85 2.73
CA TYR A 207 -6.15 13.79 2.61
C TYR A 207 -5.42 14.95 3.30
N ALA A 208 -5.91 16.18 3.13
CA ALA A 208 -5.34 17.41 3.70
C ALA A 208 -5.43 17.48 5.24
N ARG A 209 -6.35 16.74 5.85
CA ARG A 209 -6.43 16.61 7.32
C ARG A 209 -5.36 15.67 7.91
N LEU A 210 -4.74 14.84 7.08
CA LEU A 210 -3.95 13.68 7.52
C LEU A 210 -2.47 13.80 7.17
N VAL A 211 -2.16 14.38 6.01
CA VAL A 211 -0.78 14.52 5.52
C VAL A 211 -0.42 15.98 5.51
N PRO A 212 0.65 16.46 6.17
CA PRO A 212 1.01 17.88 6.21
C PRO A 212 1.34 18.45 4.83
N MET A 213 1.14 19.75 4.65
CA MET A 213 1.30 20.42 3.36
C MET A 213 2.74 20.36 2.84
N VAL A 214 3.72 20.76 3.67
CA VAL A 214 5.12 21.01 3.23
C VAL A 214 6.18 20.33 4.12
N THR A 215 5.94 20.17 5.41
CA THR A 215 6.89 19.52 6.34
C THR A 215 6.55 18.03 6.44
N PRO A 216 7.43 17.09 6.03
CA PRO A 216 7.10 15.66 6.07
C PRO A 216 6.78 15.14 7.48
N ALA A 217 5.72 14.35 7.61
CA ALA A 217 5.43 13.65 8.85
C ALA A 217 6.39 12.46 9.05
N VAL A 218 7.11 12.41 10.18
CA VAL A 218 8.03 11.31 10.53
C VAL A 218 7.28 10.10 11.12
N ILE A 219 6.08 10.32 11.68
CA ILE A 219 5.19 9.29 12.22
C ILE A 219 3.81 9.52 11.61
N PRO A 220 3.16 8.52 10.97
CA PRO A 220 1.78 8.67 10.55
C PRO A 220 0.95 9.04 11.78
N VAL A 221 0.30 10.19 11.71
CA VAL A 221 -0.53 10.81 12.76
C VAL A 221 -1.30 9.74 13.54
N LEU A 222 -1.35 9.90 14.87
CA LEU A 222 -2.16 9.16 15.87
C LEU A 222 -3.67 9.22 15.57
N THR A 223 -4.03 8.86 14.34
CA THR A 223 -5.35 8.89 13.78
C THR A 223 -6.05 7.62 14.26
N ARG A 224 -7.30 7.79 14.69
CA ARG A 224 -8.19 6.65 14.87
C ARG A 224 -8.40 6.03 13.49
N TYR A 225 -8.26 4.72 13.41
CA TYR A 225 -8.56 3.91 12.25
C TYR A 225 -10.00 4.22 11.83
N ARG A 226 -10.13 4.83 10.65
CA ARG A 226 -11.41 5.20 10.01
C ARG A 226 -11.34 4.76 8.57
N ALA A 227 -11.52 3.47 8.32
CA ALA A 227 -11.81 3.01 6.98
C ALA A 227 -13.25 3.39 6.61
N ARG A 228 -13.47 3.86 5.37
CA ARG A 228 -14.83 4.06 4.87
C ARG A 228 -15.42 2.71 4.51
N ARG A 229 -16.46 2.31 5.25
CA ARG A 229 -17.32 1.16 4.92
C ARG A 229 -17.88 1.34 3.51
N ARG A 230 -17.87 0.26 2.73
CA ARG A 230 -18.72 0.11 1.55
C ARG A 230 -19.82 -0.88 1.91
N PRO A 231 -21.09 -0.64 1.52
CA PRO A 231 -22.12 -1.64 1.74
C PRO A 231 -21.75 -2.92 0.96
N ALA A 232 -21.41 -3.98 1.68
CA ALA A 232 -21.26 -5.30 1.10
C ALA A 232 -22.66 -5.89 0.83
N PRO A 233 -22.85 -6.65 -0.26
CA PRO A 233 -24.08 -7.40 -0.46
C PRO A 233 -24.31 -8.38 0.72
N PRO A 234 -25.56 -8.77 1.00
CA PRO A 234 -25.86 -9.77 2.04
C PRO A 234 -25.07 -11.06 1.80
N LEU A 235 -24.46 -11.58 2.86
CA LEU A 235 -23.74 -12.85 2.78
C LEU A 235 -24.75 -14.00 2.83
N VAL A 236 -24.48 -15.06 2.08
CA VAL A 236 -25.33 -16.25 2.00
C VAL A 236 -24.61 -17.42 2.64
N VAL A 237 -25.21 -18.01 3.68
CA VAL A 237 -24.69 -19.22 4.29
C VAL A 237 -25.03 -20.41 3.39
N ARG A 238 -24.02 -20.96 2.73
CA ARG A 238 -24.17 -22.12 1.83
C ARG A 238 -23.80 -23.40 2.58
N ARG A 239 -24.30 -24.55 2.10
CA ARG A 239 -23.87 -25.87 2.57
C ARG A 239 -23.25 -26.62 1.41
N PRO A 240 -21.92 -26.79 1.37
CA PRO A 240 -21.30 -27.47 0.25
C PRO A 240 -21.54 -28.99 0.40
N GLU A 241 -22.01 -29.64 -0.65
CA GLU A 241 -22.19 -31.11 -0.69
C GLU A 241 -20.87 -31.82 -1.01
N ILE A 242 -19.83 -31.60 -0.18
CA ILE A 242 -18.52 -32.23 -0.39
C ILE A 242 -18.57 -33.69 0.08
N ASP A 243 -18.28 -34.60 -0.84
CA ASP A 243 -18.05 -36.01 -0.54
C ASP A 243 -16.58 -36.24 -0.17
N TYR A 244 -16.35 -36.59 1.09
CA TYR A 244 -15.03 -36.87 1.67
C TYR A 244 -14.62 -38.35 1.58
N THR A 245 -15.41 -39.23 0.95
CA THR A 245 -15.11 -40.67 0.89
C THR A 245 -13.97 -41.08 -0.06
N PRO A 246 -13.72 -40.42 -1.22
CA PRO A 246 -12.59 -40.78 -2.09
C PRO A 246 -11.31 -40.07 -1.65
N TYR A 247 -10.21 -40.82 -1.50
CA TYR A 247 -8.91 -40.26 -1.18
C TYR A 247 -7.91 -40.42 -2.32
N GLY A 248 -7.29 -39.29 -2.69
CA GLY A 248 -6.04 -39.28 -3.44
C GLY A 248 -4.84 -39.64 -2.54
N PRO A 249 -3.60 -39.49 -3.03
CA PRO A 249 -2.41 -39.77 -2.23
C PRO A 249 -2.31 -38.84 -0.99
N PRO A 250 -1.61 -39.25 0.08
CA PRO A 250 -1.42 -38.42 1.28
C PRO A 250 -0.80 -37.04 1.01
N VAL A 251 0.00 -36.92 -0.06
CA VAL A 251 0.52 -35.63 -0.54
C VAL A 251 -0.41 -35.13 -1.64
N TRP A 252 -1.44 -34.41 -1.22
CA TRP A 252 -2.54 -34.02 -2.09
C TRP A 252 -2.39 -32.62 -2.68
N TYR A 253 -1.63 -31.72 -2.04
CA TYR A 253 -1.42 -30.37 -2.55
C TYR A 253 -0.30 -30.37 -3.59
N ALA A 254 -0.66 -30.68 -4.84
CA ALA A 254 0.21 -30.57 -6.01
C ALA A 254 1.61 -31.19 -5.86
N ASP A 255 1.68 -32.36 -5.20
CA ASP A 255 2.89 -33.12 -4.82
C ASP A 255 3.91 -32.36 -3.94
N ASN A 256 3.45 -31.33 -3.22
CA ASN A 256 4.27 -30.54 -2.31
C ASN A 256 3.99 -30.92 -0.84
N VAL A 257 4.99 -31.43 -0.13
CA VAL A 257 4.81 -31.91 1.26
C VAL A 257 4.61 -30.78 2.26
N VAL A 258 5.20 -29.61 2.01
CA VAL A 258 5.08 -28.44 2.89
C VAL A 258 3.69 -27.83 2.78
N ALA A 259 3.20 -27.62 1.57
CA ALA A 259 1.86 -27.09 1.32
C ALA A 259 0.78 -28.06 1.82
N THR A 260 0.94 -29.36 1.56
CA THR A 260 0.05 -30.40 2.10
C THR A 260 0.01 -30.33 3.63
N ALA A 261 1.18 -30.28 4.28
CA ALA A 261 1.24 -30.23 5.74
C ALA A 261 0.63 -28.97 6.33
N LEU A 262 0.88 -27.81 5.70
CA LEU A 262 0.33 -26.52 6.11
C LEU A 262 -1.20 -26.53 6.02
N MET A 263 -1.74 -26.93 4.88
CA MET A 263 -3.20 -26.96 4.67
C MET A 263 -3.86 -28.00 5.58
N THR A 264 -3.30 -29.21 5.71
CA THR A 264 -3.83 -30.20 6.68
C THR A 264 -3.81 -29.67 8.11
N ALA A 265 -2.77 -28.94 8.52
CA ALA A 265 -2.72 -28.31 9.84
C ALA A 265 -3.78 -27.22 10.01
N TYR A 266 -4.10 -26.47 8.95
CA TYR A 266 -5.17 -25.48 8.95
C TYR A 266 -6.56 -26.08 9.07
N SER A 267 -6.84 -27.22 8.44
CA SER A 267 -8.10 -27.94 8.69
C SER A 267 -8.29 -28.31 10.16
N ALA A 268 -7.21 -28.55 10.91
CA ALA A 268 -7.26 -28.81 12.35
C ALA A 268 -7.34 -27.53 13.21
N LEU A 269 -6.83 -26.40 12.71
CA LEU A 269 -6.74 -25.13 13.44
C LEU A 269 -7.98 -24.25 13.26
N PHE A 270 -8.52 -24.15 12.05
CA PHE A 270 -9.60 -23.23 11.70
C PHE A 270 -10.86 -23.39 12.56
N PRO A 271 -11.38 -24.61 12.82
CA PRO A 271 -12.59 -24.74 13.62
C PRO A 271 -12.51 -24.08 15.01
N THR A 272 -11.35 -24.13 15.67
CA THR A 272 -11.19 -23.46 16.98
C THR A 272 -11.02 -21.94 16.87
N LEU A 273 -10.37 -21.46 15.82
CA LEU A 273 -10.16 -20.02 15.58
C LEU A 273 -11.45 -19.32 15.14
N GLU A 274 -12.19 -19.90 14.19
CA GLU A 274 -13.45 -19.38 13.67
C GLU A 274 -14.50 -19.31 14.79
N ARG A 275 -14.57 -20.35 15.64
CA ARG A 275 -15.42 -20.32 16.86
C ARG A 275 -15.03 -19.20 17.82
N LEU A 276 -13.73 -19.00 18.05
CA LEU A 276 -13.25 -17.94 18.94
C LEU A 276 -13.56 -16.55 18.37
N MET A 277 -13.37 -16.35 17.07
CA MET A 277 -13.71 -15.12 16.38
C MET A 277 -15.21 -14.82 16.45
N ALA A 278 -16.05 -15.81 16.15
CA ALA A 278 -17.49 -15.70 16.25
C ALA A 278 -17.95 -15.32 17.67
N ASP A 279 -17.35 -15.90 18.72
CA ASP A 279 -17.64 -15.54 20.11
C ASP A 279 -17.30 -14.08 20.41
N GLU A 280 -16.18 -13.56 19.90
CA GLU A 280 -15.78 -12.17 20.11
C GLU A 280 -16.67 -11.18 19.34
N LEU A 281 -17.06 -11.53 18.12
CA LEU A 281 -17.99 -10.74 17.32
C LEU A 281 -19.39 -10.69 17.94
N ARG A 282 -19.91 -11.81 18.45
CA ARG A 282 -21.19 -11.85 19.17
C ARG A 282 -21.17 -10.97 20.42
N GLN A 283 -20.08 -10.98 21.18
CA GLN A 283 -19.94 -10.12 22.36
C GLN A 283 -19.84 -8.63 22.00
N THR A 284 -19.34 -8.30 20.82
CA THR A 284 -19.22 -6.92 20.31
C THR A 284 -20.52 -6.42 19.68
N GLN A 285 -21.43 -7.32 19.31
CA GLN A 285 -22.66 -6.99 18.61
C GLN A 285 -23.53 -5.90 19.28
N PRO A 286 -23.69 -5.85 20.61
CA PRO A 286 -24.42 -4.77 21.28
C PRO A 286 -23.81 -3.36 21.09
N ASP A 287 -22.52 -3.27 20.79
CA ASP A 287 -21.81 -1.99 20.57
C ASP A 287 -21.96 -1.47 19.12
N LEU A 288 -22.54 -2.28 18.23
CA LEU A 288 -22.74 -1.94 16.82
C LEU A 288 -24.01 -1.10 16.64
N ARG A 289 -23.82 0.20 16.45
CA ARG A 289 -24.93 1.15 16.20
C ARG A 289 -25.45 1.12 14.77
N ASP A 290 -24.66 0.59 13.84
CA ASP A 290 -25.04 0.45 12.44
C ASP A 290 -25.81 -0.89 12.26
N PRO A 291 -27.12 -0.84 11.92
CA PRO A 291 -27.95 -2.02 11.82
C PRO A 291 -27.57 -2.93 10.63
N GLU A 292 -26.96 -2.38 9.59
CA GLU A 292 -26.48 -3.16 8.46
C GLU A 292 -25.18 -3.88 8.81
N LEU A 293 -24.26 -3.20 9.51
CA LEU A 293 -23.04 -3.83 10.00
C LEU A 293 -23.36 -4.95 11.01
N ALA A 294 -24.31 -4.70 11.91
CA ALA A 294 -24.79 -5.73 12.84
C ALA A 294 -25.39 -6.94 12.12
N ARG A 295 -26.02 -6.74 10.95
CA ARG A 295 -26.53 -7.82 10.09
C ARG A 295 -25.40 -8.57 9.40
N ALA A 296 -24.47 -7.86 8.76
CA ALA A 296 -23.30 -8.45 8.12
C ALA A 296 -22.50 -9.34 9.09
N VAL A 297 -22.35 -8.91 10.35
CA VAL A 297 -21.71 -9.72 11.40
C VAL A 297 -22.49 -11.00 11.72
N ARG A 298 -23.83 -10.99 11.69
CA ARG A 298 -24.62 -12.22 11.88
C ARG A 298 -24.43 -13.19 10.73
N ASP A 299 -24.46 -12.68 9.51
CA ASP A 299 -24.36 -13.49 8.31
C ASP A 299 -22.94 -14.09 8.20
N PHE A 300 -21.91 -13.29 8.50
CA PHE A 300 -20.51 -13.72 8.67
C PHE A 300 -20.38 -14.86 9.69
N VAL A 301 -20.89 -14.67 10.91
CA VAL A 301 -20.87 -15.71 11.95
C VAL A 301 -21.59 -16.99 11.50
N GLY A 302 -22.57 -16.88 10.61
CA GLY A 302 -23.23 -18.02 9.98
C GLY A 302 -22.34 -18.77 8.99
N GLN A 303 -21.61 -18.07 8.12
CA GLN A 303 -20.65 -18.66 7.18
C GLN A 303 -19.48 -19.34 7.93
N GLU A 304 -18.88 -18.64 8.90
CA GLU A 304 -17.82 -19.17 9.75
C GLU A 304 -18.21 -20.45 10.49
N ALA A 305 -19.46 -20.55 10.95
CA ALA A 305 -19.95 -21.77 11.58
C ALA A 305 -20.02 -22.94 10.59
N MET A 306 -20.28 -22.66 9.30
CA MET A 306 -20.23 -23.68 8.25
C MET A 306 -18.80 -24.07 7.90
N HIS A 307 -17.87 -23.11 7.81
CA HIS A 307 -16.45 -23.40 7.59
C HIS A 307 -15.93 -24.34 8.67
N ALA A 308 -16.22 -24.04 9.94
CA ALA A 308 -15.82 -24.86 11.07
C ALA A 308 -16.41 -26.28 11.01
N HIS A 309 -17.65 -26.40 10.53
CA HIS A 309 -18.34 -27.68 10.37
C HIS A 309 -17.69 -28.54 9.29
N GLU A 310 -17.45 -27.99 8.10
CA GLU A 310 -16.86 -28.73 6.98
C GLU A 310 -15.39 -29.07 7.23
N HIS A 311 -14.62 -28.18 7.86
CA HIS A 311 -13.28 -28.51 8.33
C HIS A 311 -13.29 -29.67 9.34
N ALA A 312 -14.23 -29.69 10.30
CA ALA A 312 -14.38 -30.81 11.22
C ALA A 312 -14.74 -32.14 10.51
N ARG A 313 -15.64 -32.11 9.51
CA ARG A 313 -15.93 -33.29 8.66
C ARG A 313 -14.70 -33.77 7.91
N SER A 314 -13.88 -32.84 7.40
CA SER A 314 -12.64 -33.17 6.69
C SER A 314 -11.58 -33.87 7.55
N LEU A 315 -11.60 -33.67 8.88
CA LEU A 315 -10.65 -34.32 9.79
C LEU A 315 -10.81 -35.84 9.82
N ALA A 316 -12.05 -36.32 9.91
CA ALA A 316 -12.33 -37.76 9.82
C ALA A 316 -11.77 -38.35 8.52
N ALA A 317 -11.82 -37.56 7.45
CA ALA A 317 -11.33 -37.94 6.16
C ALA A 317 -9.79 -38.05 6.11
N LEU A 318 -9.11 -37.02 6.65
CA LEU A 318 -7.66 -37.01 6.81
C LEU A 318 -7.15 -38.15 7.72
N THR A 319 -7.96 -38.57 8.69
CA THR A 319 -7.68 -39.73 9.53
C THR A 319 -7.82 -41.04 8.78
N GLY A 320 -8.78 -41.15 7.85
CA GLY A 320 -8.86 -42.26 6.89
C GLY A 320 -7.61 -42.38 6.02
N LEU A 321 -6.96 -41.26 5.69
CA LEU A 321 -5.65 -41.20 5.02
C LEU A 321 -4.45 -41.57 5.92
N GLY A 322 -4.70 -41.87 7.19
CA GLY A 322 -3.68 -42.22 8.18
C GLY A 322 -3.03 -41.03 8.90
N PHE A 323 -3.43 -39.79 8.61
CA PHE A 323 -2.97 -38.65 9.40
C PHE A 323 -3.55 -38.69 10.81
N ARG A 324 -2.73 -38.36 11.80
CA ARG A 324 -3.14 -38.19 13.20
C ARG A 324 -3.51 -36.72 13.44
N VAL A 325 -4.70 -36.31 12.98
CA VAL A 325 -5.15 -34.91 13.07
C VAL A 325 -5.97 -34.60 14.31
N GLU A 326 -6.71 -35.56 14.89
CA GLU A 326 -7.53 -35.32 16.09
C GLU A 326 -6.72 -34.93 17.33
N PRO A 327 -5.55 -35.52 17.61
CA PRO A 327 -4.71 -35.05 18.71
C PRO A 327 -4.22 -33.62 18.48
N LEU A 328 -3.89 -33.27 17.23
CA LEU A 328 -3.44 -31.92 16.87
C LEU A 328 -4.59 -30.90 17.03
N ALA A 329 -5.80 -31.22 16.57
CA ALA A 329 -6.99 -30.39 16.75
C ALA A 329 -7.29 -30.17 18.25
N ARG A 330 -7.25 -31.22 19.08
CA ARG A 330 -7.41 -31.11 20.54
C ARG A 330 -6.33 -30.25 21.19
N TRP A 331 -5.10 -30.32 20.70
CA TRP A 331 -4.02 -29.46 21.18
C TRP A 331 -4.29 -27.99 20.85
N PHE A 332 -4.74 -27.69 19.62
CA PHE A 332 -5.13 -26.33 19.24
C PHE A 332 -6.30 -25.80 20.08
N GLU A 333 -7.32 -26.63 20.34
CA GLU A 333 -8.43 -26.26 21.22
C GLU A 333 -7.96 -25.95 22.65
N THR A 334 -7.04 -26.77 23.17
CA THR A 334 -6.44 -26.59 24.50
C THR A 334 -5.64 -25.30 24.56
N ALA A 335 -4.75 -25.05 23.59
CA ALA A 335 -3.98 -23.81 23.49
C ALA A 335 -4.89 -22.59 23.37
N THR A 336 -5.94 -22.68 22.57
CA THR A 336 -6.93 -21.60 22.41
C THR A 336 -7.65 -21.32 23.73
N ARG A 337 -8.10 -22.37 24.43
CA ARG A 337 -8.86 -22.27 25.69
C ARG A 337 -8.03 -21.72 26.84
N TRP A 338 -6.80 -22.18 27.00
CA TRP A 338 -5.98 -21.90 28.17
C TRP A 338 -4.92 -20.82 27.98
N VAL A 339 -4.62 -20.44 26.73
CA VAL A 339 -3.63 -19.40 26.43
C VAL A 339 -4.28 -18.22 25.71
N LEU A 340 -4.83 -18.43 24.50
CA LEU A 340 -5.32 -17.32 23.69
C LEU A 340 -6.54 -16.61 24.29
N ARG A 341 -7.55 -17.37 24.74
CA ARG A 341 -8.75 -16.80 25.36
C ARG A 341 -8.42 -15.97 26.61
N PRO A 342 -7.61 -16.45 27.58
CA PRO A 342 -7.17 -15.64 28.70
C PRO A 342 -6.40 -14.38 28.30
N LEU A 343 -5.47 -14.47 27.35
CA LEU A 343 -4.73 -13.30 26.85
C LEU A 343 -5.66 -12.26 26.24
N ILE A 344 -6.63 -12.68 25.42
CA ILE A 344 -7.61 -11.78 24.83
C ILE A 344 -8.47 -11.12 25.92
N ARG A 345 -9.00 -11.91 26.87
CA ARG A 345 -9.93 -11.44 27.90
C ARG A 345 -9.28 -10.57 28.97
N HIS A 346 -8.06 -10.90 29.40
CA HIS A 346 -7.41 -10.26 30.53
C HIS A 346 -6.32 -9.26 30.13
N VAL A 347 -5.86 -9.28 28.86
CA VAL A 347 -4.83 -8.35 28.37
C VAL A 347 -5.38 -7.46 27.25
N ALA A 348 -5.83 -8.03 26.13
CA ALA A 348 -6.23 -7.23 24.96
C ALA A 348 -7.48 -6.37 25.23
N ARG A 349 -8.52 -6.95 25.83
CA ARG A 349 -9.77 -6.24 26.14
C ARG A 349 -9.62 -5.13 27.17
N PRO A 350 -8.97 -5.31 28.33
CA PRO A 350 -8.80 -4.23 29.30
C PRO A 350 -7.93 -3.07 28.76
N THR A 351 -6.96 -3.37 27.89
CA THR A 351 -6.07 -2.35 27.34
C THR A 351 -6.77 -1.48 26.28
N CYS A 352 -7.72 -2.04 25.51
CA CYS A 352 -8.21 -1.40 24.27
C CYS A 352 -9.72 -1.59 24.00
N ALA A 353 -10.50 -2.00 25.01
CA ALA A 353 -11.89 -2.43 24.89
C ALA A 353 -12.09 -3.56 23.85
N ALA A 354 -13.33 -3.79 23.39
CA ALA A 354 -13.64 -4.81 22.37
C ALA A 354 -12.81 -4.63 21.07
N ALA A 355 -12.42 -3.39 20.74
CA ALA A 355 -11.64 -3.09 19.55
C ALA A 355 -10.28 -3.80 19.50
N GLY A 356 -9.67 -4.10 20.66
CA GLY A 356 -8.40 -4.82 20.74
C GLY A 356 -8.52 -6.27 20.26
N SER A 357 -9.54 -7.01 20.69
CA SER A 357 -9.74 -8.40 20.26
C SER A 357 -10.17 -8.46 18.80
N ILE A 358 -11.03 -7.55 18.35
CA ILE A 358 -11.41 -7.43 16.93
C ILE A 358 -10.19 -7.12 16.05
N ALA A 359 -9.23 -6.31 16.51
CA ALA A 359 -8.02 -6.03 15.73
C ALA A 359 -7.12 -7.25 15.50
N ILE A 360 -7.11 -8.21 16.43
CA ILE A 360 -6.43 -9.49 16.26
C ILE A 360 -7.10 -10.27 15.13
N PHE A 361 -8.43 -10.40 15.17
CA PHE A 361 -9.18 -11.16 14.15
C PHE A 361 -9.19 -10.47 12.80
N ALA A 362 -9.27 -9.14 12.72
CA ALA A 362 -9.08 -8.41 11.46
C ALA A 362 -7.71 -8.72 10.81
N GLY A 363 -6.69 -9.03 11.62
CA GLY A 363 -5.40 -9.52 11.16
C GLY A 363 -5.43 -10.96 10.66
N VAL A 364 -6.15 -11.85 11.36
CA VAL A 364 -6.34 -13.25 10.94
C VAL A 364 -7.11 -13.32 9.63
N GLU A 365 -8.24 -12.61 9.52
CA GLU A 365 -9.04 -12.42 8.31
C GLU A 365 -8.21 -11.90 7.14
N HIS A 366 -7.29 -10.98 7.42
CA HIS A 366 -6.36 -10.48 6.41
C HIS A 366 -5.43 -11.59 5.88
N TRP A 367 -4.99 -12.50 6.76
CA TRP A 367 -4.15 -13.63 6.37
C TRP A 367 -4.91 -14.71 5.61
N THR A 368 -6.11 -15.07 6.07
CA THR A 368 -7.00 -16.03 5.41
C THR A 368 -7.45 -15.49 4.04
N ALA A 369 -7.79 -14.21 3.91
CA ALA A 369 -8.06 -13.59 2.61
C ALA A 369 -6.82 -13.58 1.68
N THR A 370 -5.63 -13.28 2.22
CA THR A 370 -4.38 -13.33 1.45
C THR A 370 -4.09 -14.75 0.93
N MET A 371 -4.32 -15.77 1.77
CA MET A 371 -4.16 -17.16 1.38
C MET A 371 -5.23 -17.58 0.36
N SER A 372 -6.45 -17.07 0.50
CA SER A 372 -7.56 -17.35 -0.41
C SER A 372 -7.28 -16.88 -1.84
N GLU A 373 -6.61 -15.72 -2.01
CA GLU A 373 -6.13 -15.28 -3.33
C GLU A 373 -5.17 -16.30 -3.97
N VAL A 374 -4.33 -16.97 -3.16
CA VAL A 374 -3.37 -17.98 -3.65
C VAL A 374 -4.08 -19.28 -3.99
N VAL A 375 -4.97 -19.75 -3.10
CA VAL A 375 -5.75 -20.99 -3.27
C VAL A 375 -6.59 -20.93 -4.54
N LEU A 376 -7.36 -19.85 -4.75
CA LEU A 376 -8.19 -19.70 -5.95
C LEU A 376 -7.38 -19.53 -7.25
N GLY A 377 -6.14 -19.05 -7.14
CA GLY A 377 -5.19 -18.95 -8.25
C GLY A 377 -4.48 -20.27 -8.60
N GLN A 378 -4.60 -21.30 -7.77
CA GLN A 378 -3.89 -22.57 -7.94
C GLN A 378 -4.52 -23.42 -9.05
N ARG A 379 -3.66 -24.02 -9.89
CA ARG A 379 -4.08 -25.07 -10.81
C ARG A 379 -4.10 -26.42 -10.10
N TYR A 380 -5.30 -26.94 -9.86
CA TYR A 380 -5.51 -28.28 -9.33
C TYR A 380 -5.32 -29.34 -10.43
N PRO A 381 -4.84 -30.55 -10.09
CA PRO A 381 -4.90 -31.70 -10.99
C PRO A 381 -6.35 -31.96 -11.43
N ASP A 382 -6.58 -32.51 -12.62
CA ASP A 382 -7.95 -32.74 -13.12
C ASP A 382 -8.75 -33.81 -12.32
N VAL A 383 -8.07 -34.55 -11.44
CA VAL A 383 -8.68 -35.54 -10.55
C VAL A 383 -9.29 -34.85 -9.33
N TYR A 384 -10.55 -35.20 -9.02
CA TYR A 384 -11.24 -34.67 -7.85
C TYR A 384 -10.49 -34.95 -6.54
N ASN A 385 -10.39 -33.92 -5.70
CA ASN A 385 -9.85 -34.02 -4.36
C ASN A 385 -10.75 -33.24 -3.38
N PRO A 386 -11.33 -33.91 -2.37
CA PRO A 386 -12.32 -33.27 -1.50
C PRO A 386 -11.72 -32.20 -0.58
N ILE A 387 -10.44 -32.32 -0.22
CA ILE A 387 -9.75 -31.31 0.59
C ILE A 387 -9.47 -30.06 -0.27
N ALA A 388 -9.08 -30.23 -1.53
CA ALA A 388 -8.94 -29.10 -2.45
C ALA A 388 -10.29 -28.40 -2.71
N ALA A 389 -11.38 -29.16 -2.86
CA ALA A 389 -12.72 -28.61 -3.01
C ALA A 389 -13.15 -27.80 -1.78
N LEU A 390 -12.89 -28.31 -0.57
CA LEU A 390 -13.11 -27.60 0.69
C LEU A 390 -12.36 -26.27 0.73
N TYR A 391 -11.06 -26.28 0.42
CA TYR A 391 -10.25 -25.06 0.42
C TYR A 391 -10.68 -24.07 -0.66
N TYR A 392 -11.11 -24.53 -1.83
CA TYR A 392 -11.61 -23.66 -2.88
C TYR A 392 -12.93 -22.99 -2.46
N TRP A 393 -13.86 -23.75 -1.89
CA TRP A 393 -15.12 -23.23 -1.34
C TRP A 393 -14.87 -22.20 -0.25
N HIS A 394 -14.08 -22.58 0.76
CA HIS A 394 -13.75 -21.72 1.90
C HIS A 394 -13.07 -20.45 1.40
N ALA A 395 -12.06 -20.56 0.53
CA ALA A 395 -11.36 -19.40 -0.02
C ALA A 395 -12.27 -18.46 -0.83
N ALA A 396 -13.27 -18.99 -1.52
CA ALA A 396 -14.24 -18.17 -2.22
C ALA A 396 -15.07 -17.33 -1.22
N GLU A 397 -15.64 -17.97 -0.20
CA GLU A 397 -16.44 -17.29 0.84
C GLU A 397 -15.59 -16.32 1.66
N GLU A 398 -14.34 -16.69 1.96
CA GLU A 398 -13.39 -15.85 2.67
C GLU A 398 -13.14 -14.50 1.97
N LEU A 399 -13.15 -14.49 0.63
CA LEU A 399 -13.05 -13.25 -0.14
C LEU A 399 -14.36 -12.46 -0.23
N GLU A 400 -15.53 -13.11 -0.10
CA GLU A 400 -16.84 -12.45 -0.03
C GLU A 400 -16.94 -11.61 1.25
N HIS A 401 -16.41 -12.12 2.37
CA HIS A 401 -16.59 -11.51 3.69
C HIS A 401 -15.35 -10.87 4.33
N LYS A 402 -14.21 -10.85 3.62
CA LYS A 402 -12.90 -10.32 4.08
C LYS A 402 -12.90 -8.93 4.73
N SER A 403 -13.92 -8.11 4.49
CA SER A 403 -14.01 -6.75 5.05
C SER A 403 -14.84 -6.64 6.32
N VAL A 404 -15.67 -7.63 6.67
CA VAL A 404 -16.64 -7.53 7.77
C VAL A 404 -15.95 -7.22 9.10
N VAL A 405 -14.90 -7.96 9.46
CA VAL A 405 -14.18 -7.75 10.73
C VAL A 405 -13.40 -6.43 10.72
N ALA A 406 -12.90 -6.01 9.55
CA ALA A 406 -12.24 -4.71 9.38
C ALA A 406 -13.24 -3.54 9.51
N ASP A 407 -14.48 -3.71 9.06
CA ASP A 407 -15.56 -2.74 9.24
C ASP A 407 -15.98 -2.63 10.71
N VAL A 408 -16.07 -3.75 11.45
CA VAL A 408 -16.29 -3.75 12.91
C VAL A 408 -15.17 -2.98 13.61
N LEU A 409 -13.91 -3.23 13.24
CA LEU A 409 -12.78 -2.50 13.80
C LEU A 409 -12.83 -0.99 13.52
N ALA A 410 -13.26 -0.61 12.31
CA ALA A 410 -13.43 0.78 11.93
C ALA A 410 -14.56 1.47 12.70
N HIS A 411 -15.67 0.76 12.93
CA HIS A 411 -16.82 1.23 13.71
C HIS A 411 -16.46 1.49 15.17
N LEU A 412 -15.68 0.60 15.79
CA LEU A 412 -15.22 0.77 17.17
C LEU A 412 -14.14 1.85 17.34
N GLY A 413 -13.38 2.14 16.28
CA GLY A 413 -12.47 3.28 16.21
C GLY A 413 -11.19 3.14 17.05
N LEU A 414 -10.32 2.20 16.67
CA LEU A 414 -9.04 1.95 17.37
C LEU A 414 -7.92 2.90 16.92
N SER A 415 -6.98 3.25 17.81
CA SER A 415 -5.79 4.02 17.40
C SER A 415 -4.85 3.17 16.53
N TYR A 416 -4.19 3.80 15.55
CA TYR A 416 -3.28 3.10 14.64
C TYR A 416 -2.16 2.30 15.35
N PRO A 417 -1.43 2.84 16.35
CA PRO A 417 -0.38 2.07 17.03
C PRO A 417 -0.90 0.80 17.69
N VAL A 418 -2.09 0.87 18.29
CA VAL A 418 -2.72 -0.28 18.95
C VAL A 418 -3.20 -1.29 17.92
N ARG A 419 -3.78 -0.85 16.80
CA ARG A 419 -4.12 -1.73 15.68
C ARG A 419 -2.92 -2.54 15.21
N ILE A 420 -1.76 -1.89 15.04
CA ILE A 420 -0.53 -2.57 14.60
C ILE A 420 0.01 -3.52 15.69
N ALA A 421 -0.01 -3.12 16.96
CA ALA A 421 0.40 -3.99 18.06
C ALA A 421 -0.46 -5.26 18.16
N MET A 422 -1.79 -5.12 18.06
CA MET A 422 -2.71 -6.26 18.08
C MET A 422 -2.59 -7.14 16.84
N PHE A 423 -2.39 -6.54 15.66
CA PHE A 423 -2.06 -7.27 14.44
C PHE A 423 -0.76 -8.09 14.56
N ALA A 424 0.29 -7.48 15.11
CA ALA A 424 1.56 -8.17 15.33
C ALA A 424 1.39 -9.33 16.31
N PHE A 425 0.69 -9.12 17.42
CA PHE A 425 0.36 -10.17 18.37
C PHE A 425 -0.41 -11.33 17.71
N GLY A 426 -1.49 -11.03 17.00
CA GLY A 426 -2.31 -12.01 16.29
C GLY A 426 -1.52 -12.78 15.24
N THR A 427 -0.70 -12.09 14.45
CA THR A 427 0.15 -12.68 13.42
C THR A 427 1.21 -13.61 14.01
N LEU A 428 1.84 -13.23 15.12
CA LEU A 428 2.82 -14.07 15.81
C LEU A 428 2.16 -15.32 16.41
N ALA A 429 1.00 -15.18 17.04
CA ALA A 429 0.26 -16.31 17.59
C ALA A 429 -0.22 -17.27 16.47
N PHE A 430 -0.85 -16.73 15.42
CA PHE A 430 -1.30 -17.50 14.27
C PHE A 430 -0.13 -18.19 13.56
N GLY A 431 0.98 -17.48 13.34
CA GLY A 431 2.20 -18.00 12.73
C GLY A 431 2.84 -19.12 13.55
N LEU A 432 2.94 -18.97 14.87
CA LEU A 432 3.47 -20.02 15.75
C LEU A 432 2.62 -21.29 15.69
N LEU A 433 1.29 -21.16 15.81
CA LEU A 433 0.36 -22.29 15.71
C LEU A 433 0.45 -22.96 14.33
N SER A 434 0.55 -22.17 13.26
CA SER A 434 0.74 -22.65 11.89
C SER A 434 2.01 -23.48 11.75
N VAL A 435 3.15 -22.97 12.26
CA VAL A 435 4.45 -23.65 12.19
C VAL A 435 4.43 -24.95 12.97
N VAL A 436 3.95 -24.93 14.22
CA VAL A 436 3.87 -26.13 15.06
C VAL A 436 2.99 -27.19 14.40
N GLY A 437 1.79 -26.83 13.94
CA GLY A 437 0.90 -27.76 13.26
C GLY A 437 1.52 -28.34 11.98
N THR A 438 2.13 -27.49 11.15
CA THR A 438 2.80 -27.92 9.92
C THR A 438 3.92 -28.92 10.21
N LEU A 439 4.76 -28.66 11.21
CA LEU A 439 5.83 -29.58 11.63
C LEU A 439 5.27 -30.92 12.10
N VAL A 440 4.20 -30.91 12.90
CA VAL A 440 3.54 -32.14 13.37
C VAL A 440 3.00 -32.97 12.20
N ILE A 441 2.47 -32.35 11.15
CA ILE A 441 2.00 -33.08 9.96
C ILE A 441 3.17 -33.56 9.09
N LEU A 442 4.20 -32.74 8.88
CA LEU A 442 5.40 -33.12 8.11
C LEU A 442 6.06 -34.40 8.65
N LEU A 443 6.11 -34.56 9.97
CA LEU A 443 6.68 -35.75 10.63
C LEU A 443 5.90 -37.05 10.37
N GLN A 444 4.69 -36.96 9.80
CA GLN A 444 3.84 -38.12 9.50
C GLN A 444 3.98 -38.57 8.04
N ILE A 445 4.20 -37.63 7.12
CA ILE A 445 4.18 -37.87 5.66
C ILE A 445 5.12 -39.01 5.21
N PRO A 446 6.38 -39.13 5.67
CA PRO A 446 7.25 -40.23 5.24
C PRO A 446 6.68 -41.61 5.54
N ARG A 447 6.02 -41.77 6.70
CA ARG A 447 5.36 -43.04 7.07
C ARG A 447 4.18 -43.33 6.17
N LEU A 448 3.36 -42.31 5.89
CA LEU A 448 2.18 -42.42 5.02
C LEU A 448 2.55 -42.73 3.57
N GLN A 449 3.73 -42.31 3.13
CA GLN A 449 4.29 -42.66 1.82
C GLN A 449 5.03 -44.01 1.80
N GLY A 450 5.04 -44.77 2.91
CA GLY A 450 5.75 -46.05 3.00
C GLY A 450 7.26 -45.93 2.86
N ARG A 451 7.87 -44.78 3.19
CA ARG A 451 9.30 -44.56 3.02
C ARG A 451 10.12 -45.35 4.06
N GLY A 452 11.08 -46.13 3.57
CA GLY A 452 12.10 -46.80 4.41
C GLY A 452 13.17 -45.84 4.95
N ALA A 453 14.20 -46.36 5.63
CA ALA A 453 15.24 -45.58 6.30
C ALA A 453 15.96 -44.56 5.39
N LEU A 454 16.31 -44.96 4.16
CA LEU A 454 16.91 -44.04 3.18
C LEU A 454 15.95 -42.90 2.80
N GLY A 455 14.66 -43.21 2.66
CA GLY A 455 13.62 -42.22 2.36
C GLY A 455 13.41 -41.19 3.48
N TRP A 456 13.65 -41.59 4.74
CA TRP A 456 13.72 -40.69 5.89
C TRP A 456 14.96 -39.81 5.88
N LEU A 457 16.12 -40.34 5.53
CA LEU A 457 17.39 -39.60 5.50
C LEU A 457 17.36 -38.45 4.46
N VAL A 458 16.73 -38.67 3.31
CA VAL A 458 16.61 -37.64 2.26
C VAL A 458 15.38 -36.73 2.41
N TYR A 459 14.45 -37.06 3.31
CA TYR A 459 13.20 -36.30 3.48
C TYR A 459 13.41 -34.83 3.87
N PRO A 460 14.35 -34.46 4.76
CA PRO A 460 14.63 -33.06 5.07
C PRO A 460 15.00 -32.22 3.85
N VAL A 461 15.74 -32.80 2.89
CA VAL A 461 16.06 -32.13 1.61
C VAL A 461 14.79 -31.86 0.81
N ARG A 462 13.88 -32.83 0.74
CA ARG A 462 12.56 -32.64 0.10
C ARG A 462 11.77 -31.53 0.79
N VAL A 463 11.75 -31.48 2.12
CA VAL A 463 11.03 -30.44 2.88
C VAL A 463 11.58 -29.05 2.55
N VAL A 464 12.90 -28.88 2.54
CA VAL A 464 13.54 -27.61 2.17
C VAL A 464 13.21 -27.23 0.73
N TRP A 465 13.33 -28.18 -0.21
CA TRP A 465 13.03 -27.95 -1.61
C TRP A 465 11.57 -27.56 -1.85
N ASP A 466 10.63 -28.34 -1.32
CA ASP A 466 9.19 -28.09 -1.44
C ASP A 466 8.80 -26.77 -0.75
N GLY A 467 9.49 -26.41 0.34
CA GLY A 467 9.34 -25.12 1.01
C GLY A 467 9.81 -23.93 0.15
N ILE A 468 10.95 -24.06 -0.53
CA ILE A 468 11.43 -23.04 -1.49
C ILE A 468 10.48 -22.93 -2.68
N VAL A 469 10.04 -24.07 -3.23
CA VAL A 469 9.11 -24.09 -4.36
C VAL A 469 7.80 -23.41 -3.99
N PHE A 470 7.23 -23.75 -2.83
CA PHE A 470 5.98 -23.16 -2.34
C PHE A 470 6.14 -21.65 -2.01
N GLY A 471 7.21 -21.31 -1.29
CA GLY A 471 7.45 -19.95 -0.83
C GLY A 471 7.83 -18.97 -1.94
N LEU A 472 8.69 -19.37 -2.87
CA LEU A 472 9.39 -18.45 -3.77
C LEU A 472 9.10 -18.68 -5.26
N VAL A 473 8.76 -19.90 -5.68
CA VAL A 473 8.71 -20.25 -7.10
C VAL A 473 7.28 -20.34 -7.62
N ARG A 474 6.49 -21.29 -7.13
CA ARG A 474 5.20 -21.69 -7.70
C ARG A 474 4.06 -20.81 -7.16
N GLU A 475 3.78 -20.91 -5.86
CA GLU A 475 2.72 -20.13 -5.20
C GLU A 475 3.21 -18.74 -4.79
N LYS A 476 4.53 -18.54 -4.70
CA LYS A 476 5.15 -17.25 -4.31
C LYS A 476 4.60 -16.76 -2.96
N MET A 477 4.33 -17.68 -2.03
CA MET A 477 3.68 -17.39 -0.75
C MET A 477 4.43 -16.32 0.05
N THR A 478 5.77 -16.32 0.04
CA THR A 478 6.60 -15.31 0.73
C THR A 478 6.28 -13.90 0.25
N TRP A 479 6.05 -13.71 -1.05
CA TRP A 479 5.71 -12.42 -1.61
C TRP A 479 4.29 -11.99 -1.25
N HIS A 480 3.33 -12.91 -1.24
CA HIS A 480 1.96 -12.63 -0.80
C HIS A 480 1.93 -12.22 0.68
N VAL A 481 2.68 -12.92 1.53
CA VAL A 481 2.82 -12.59 2.95
C VAL A 481 3.50 -11.22 3.13
N LEU A 482 4.64 -10.98 2.48
CA LEU A 482 5.36 -9.70 2.58
C LEU A 482 4.49 -8.52 2.15
N TRP A 483 3.87 -8.60 0.97
CA TRP A 483 3.02 -7.51 0.48
C TRP A 483 1.72 -7.40 1.28
N GLY A 484 1.18 -8.52 1.76
CA GLY A 484 0.06 -8.55 2.70
C GLY A 484 0.39 -7.78 3.97
N THR A 485 1.53 -8.06 4.61
CA THR A 485 2.01 -7.32 5.79
C THR A 485 2.11 -5.83 5.49
N LEU A 486 2.87 -5.47 4.45
CA LEU A 486 3.13 -4.07 4.12
C LEU A 486 1.84 -3.31 3.82
N ARG A 487 0.82 -3.98 3.24
CA ARG A 487 -0.49 -3.40 3.01
C ARG A 487 -1.27 -3.22 4.31
N TYR A 488 -1.31 -4.21 5.18
CA TYR A 488 -2.02 -4.08 6.46
C TYR A 488 -1.40 -2.97 7.33
N LEU A 489 -0.08 -2.83 7.31
CA LEU A 489 0.64 -1.75 7.99
C LEU A 489 0.28 -0.34 7.46
N MET A 490 -0.48 -0.21 6.37
CA MET A 490 -0.95 1.11 5.95
C MET A 490 -2.00 1.65 6.95
N PRO A 491 -1.90 2.92 7.40
CA PRO A 491 -2.87 3.51 8.33
C PRO A 491 -4.32 3.47 7.85
N PHE A 492 -4.53 3.53 6.53
CA PHE A 492 -5.83 3.54 5.86
C PHE A 492 -6.13 2.24 5.12
N TYR A 493 -5.43 1.15 5.47
CA TYR A 493 -5.72 -0.15 4.88
C TYR A 493 -7.18 -0.52 5.11
N HIS A 494 -7.88 -0.90 4.05
CA HIS A 494 -9.17 -1.57 4.12
C HIS A 494 -9.14 -2.74 3.12
N PRO A 495 -9.64 -3.94 3.47
CA PRO A 495 -9.63 -5.09 2.57
C PRO A 495 -10.24 -4.79 1.18
N ASP A 496 -11.30 -3.98 1.13
CA ASP A 496 -11.98 -3.59 -0.13
C ASP A 496 -11.35 -2.38 -0.85
N GLY A 497 -10.36 -1.72 -0.24
CA GLY A 497 -9.72 -0.53 -0.79
C GLY A 497 -8.85 -0.80 -2.01
N VAL A 498 -8.52 -2.06 -2.27
CA VAL A 498 -7.63 -2.47 -3.36
C VAL A 498 -8.36 -3.44 -4.27
N ARG A 499 -9.12 -2.90 -5.24
CA ARG A 499 -9.49 -3.69 -6.41
C ARG A 499 -8.23 -3.92 -7.24
N ARG A 500 -7.60 -5.10 -7.11
CA ARG A 500 -6.85 -5.66 -8.24
C ARG A 500 -7.88 -5.86 -9.35
N GLY A 501 -7.56 -5.42 -10.57
CA GLY A 501 -8.48 -5.45 -11.72
C GLY A 501 -8.93 -6.86 -12.08
N HIS A 502 -9.87 -7.43 -11.34
CA HIS A 502 -10.68 -8.55 -11.77
C HIS A 502 -11.83 -7.93 -12.55
N GLY A 503 -11.71 -7.94 -13.87
CA GLY A 503 -12.78 -7.48 -14.75
C GLY A 503 -14.07 -8.25 -14.45
N GLY A 504 -15.10 -7.53 -14.04
CA GLY A 504 -16.51 -7.89 -14.25
C GLY A 504 -17.11 -9.07 -13.49
N ARG A 505 -16.35 -9.93 -12.79
CA ARG A 505 -16.95 -11.03 -12.00
C ARG A 505 -17.32 -10.59 -10.60
N THR A 506 -18.59 -10.77 -10.25
CA THR A 506 -19.12 -10.56 -8.89
C THR A 506 -18.75 -11.73 -7.98
N ASP A 507 -18.74 -11.50 -6.67
CA ASP A 507 -18.37 -12.52 -5.69
C ASP A 507 -19.27 -13.78 -5.74
N THR A 508 -20.49 -13.64 -6.26
CA THR A 508 -21.44 -14.73 -6.55
C THR A 508 -21.01 -15.68 -7.69
N ASP A 509 -20.08 -15.29 -8.56
CA ASP A 509 -19.62 -16.15 -9.66
C ASP A 509 -18.74 -17.31 -9.15
N TRP A 510 -18.05 -17.12 -8.02
CA TRP A 510 -17.04 -18.05 -7.49
C TRP A 510 -17.65 -19.35 -6.99
N THR A 511 -18.69 -19.26 -6.16
CA THR A 511 -19.36 -20.40 -5.52
C THR A 511 -20.16 -21.24 -6.53
N SER A 512 -20.77 -20.61 -7.55
CA SER A 512 -21.40 -21.33 -8.66
C SER A 512 -20.42 -22.19 -9.48
N GLY A 513 -19.15 -21.79 -9.54
CA GLY A 513 -18.09 -22.54 -10.21
C GLY A 513 -17.73 -23.83 -9.48
N LEU A 514 -17.72 -23.78 -8.15
CA LEU A 514 -17.50 -24.94 -7.29
C LEU A 514 -18.67 -25.92 -7.36
N GLU A 515 -19.92 -25.46 -7.25
CA GLU A 515 -21.11 -26.33 -7.31
C GLU A 515 -21.12 -27.16 -8.61
N ARG A 516 -20.76 -26.52 -9.74
CA ARG A 516 -20.60 -27.21 -11.03
C ARG A 516 -19.45 -28.23 -11.01
N ALA A 517 -18.33 -27.93 -10.36
CA ALA A 517 -17.17 -28.83 -10.27
C ALA A 517 -17.47 -30.06 -9.39
N VAL A 518 -18.09 -29.83 -8.22
CA VAL A 518 -18.52 -30.88 -7.28
C VAL A 518 -19.57 -31.78 -7.93
N ALA A 519 -20.60 -31.23 -8.57
CA ALA A 519 -21.63 -32.01 -9.26
C ALA A 519 -21.06 -32.83 -10.44
N ALA A 520 -20.00 -32.35 -11.08
CA ALA A 520 -19.35 -33.05 -12.19
C ALA A 520 -18.28 -34.07 -11.76
N GLY A 521 -18.00 -34.21 -10.44
CA GLY A 521 -16.89 -35.04 -9.96
C GLY A 521 -15.52 -34.60 -10.49
N ALA A 522 -15.36 -33.31 -10.79
CA ALA A 522 -14.18 -32.73 -11.41
C ALA A 522 -13.44 -31.79 -10.45
N ALA A 523 -12.15 -31.58 -10.67
CA ALA A 523 -11.40 -30.62 -9.87
C ALA A 523 -11.84 -29.17 -10.12
N PRO A 524 -11.81 -28.30 -9.07
CA PRO A 524 -12.02 -26.87 -9.25
C PRO A 524 -11.00 -26.28 -10.21
N ARG A 525 -11.43 -25.40 -11.13
CA ARG A 525 -10.51 -24.76 -12.09
C ARG A 525 -9.94 -23.45 -11.53
N PRO A 526 -8.64 -23.16 -11.80
CA PRO A 526 -8.04 -21.89 -11.43
C PRO A 526 -8.77 -20.73 -12.10
N LEU A 527 -8.82 -19.61 -11.39
CA LEU A 527 -9.27 -18.36 -11.97
C LEU A 527 -8.24 -17.91 -13.01
N ARG A 528 -8.61 -17.90 -14.30
CA ARG A 528 -7.80 -17.19 -15.31
C ARG A 528 -7.73 -15.73 -14.85
N ARG A 529 -6.54 -15.25 -14.49
CA ARG A 529 -6.26 -13.81 -14.57
C ARG A 529 -6.64 -13.41 -15.98
N ALA A 530 -7.52 -12.42 -16.13
CA ALA A 530 -7.69 -11.78 -17.43
C ALA A 530 -6.27 -11.41 -17.89
N ASP A 531 -5.87 -11.95 -19.03
CA ASP A 531 -4.54 -11.75 -19.60
C ASP A 531 -4.26 -10.25 -19.62
N ALA A 532 -3.19 -9.85 -18.93
CA ALA A 532 -2.64 -8.50 -18.92
C ALA A 532 -1.16 -8.58 -19.24
#